data_AF-A0AAW4HD01-F1
#
_entry.id   AF-A0AAW4HD01-F1
#
_cell.length_a   1.000
_cell.length_b   1.000
_cell.length_c   1.000
_cell.angle_alpha   90.00
_cell.angle_beta   90.00
_cell.angle_gamma   90.00
#
_symmetry.space_group_name_H-M   'P 1'
#
loop_
_entity.id
_entity.type
_entity.pdbx_description
1 polymer ?
#
loop_
_entity_poly.entity_id
_entity_poly.type
_entity_poly.pdbx_seq_one_letter_code
_entity_poly.pdbx_strand_id
1 'polypeptide(L)'
;MVGHNGSEINKDSGHYGSFVTVERYAELTGFSVAAVRMQVKRGQLPLLKRESSSDARRVLINMRAIDQLAEEQAAKYQDWKAAM
;
A
#
# COMPACT_ATOMS: atom_id res chain seq x y z
N MET A 1 -14.11 -20.27 15.13
CA MET A 1 -13.83 -18.85 15.42
C MET A 1 -12.33 -18.66 15.24
N VAL A 2 -11.87 -18.26 14.05
CA VAL A 2 -10.44 -18.05 13.77
C VAL A 2 -10.05 -16.72 14.41
N GLY A 3 -9.16 -16.78 15.40
CA GLY A 3 -8.61 -15.61 16.07
C GLY A 3 -7.67 -14.89 15.12
N HIS A 4 -8.05 -13.69 14.68
CA HIS A 4 -7.12 -12.74 14.10
C HIS A 4 -6.29 -12.17 15.24
N ASN A 5 -5.04 -12.63 15.35
CA ASN A 5 -4.02 -11.96 16.15
C ASN A 5 -3.80 -10.58 15.54
N GLY A 6 -4.35 -9.56 16.18
CA GLY A 6 -4.10 -8.17 15.86
C GLY A 6 -2.65 -7.84 16.21
N SER A 7 -1.76 -8.00 15.23
CA SER A 7 -0.41 -7.45 15.30
C SER A 7 -0.52 -5.94 15.45
N GLU A 8 -0.12 -5.44 16.60
CA GLU A 8 -0.05 -4.03 16.96
C GLU A 8 0.61 -3.24 15.84
N ILE A 9 -0.18 -2.36 15.21
CA ILE A 9 0.24 -1.49 14.12
C ILE A 9 1.26 -0.53 14.73
N ASN A 10 2.53 -0.82 14.49
CA ASN A 10 3.65 -0.06 15.04
C ASN A 10 3.53 1.39 14.56
N LYS A 11 3.26 2.26 15.54
CA LYS A 11 3.11 3.70 15.43
C LYS A 11 4.49 4.36 15.32
N ASP A 12 5.30 3.91 14.36
CA ASP A 12 6.53 4.59 14.01
C ASP A 12 6.24 5.47 12.79
N SER A 13 5.98 6.74 13.10
CA SER A 13 5.90 7.85 12.15
C SER A 13 7.30 8.18 11.59
N GLY A 14 8.11 7.18 11.29
CA GLY A 14 9.39 7.34 10.62
C GLY A 14 9.12 7.36 9.14
N HIS A 15 9.07 8.55 8.55
CA HIS A 15 9.04 8.84 7.11
C HIS A 15 9.54 7.66 6.28
N TYR A 16 8.64 6.73 5.93
CA TYR A 16 8.99 5.59 5.10
C TYR A 16 9.54 6.20 3.81
N GLY A 17 10.76 5.81 3.42
CA GLY A 17 11.32 6.27 2.15
C GLY A 17 10.23 6.14 1.09
N SER A 18 10.01 7.17 0.27
CA SER A 18 8.82 7.31 -0.59
C SER A 18 8.52 6.08 -1.46
N PHE A 19 9.50 5.19 -1.60
CA PHE A 19 9.47 3.95 -2.35
C PHE A 19 9.86 2.76 -1.49
N VAL A 20 9.00 1.75 -1.41
CA VAL A 20 9.23 0.51 -0.64
C VAL A 20 9.21 -0.71 -1.55
N THR A 21 9.89 -1.79 -1.15
CA THR A 21 9.79 -3.08 -1.84
C THR A 21 8.45 -3.76 -1.54
N VAL A 22 8.13 -4.78 -2.34
CA VAL A 22 6.93 -5.62 -2.13
C VAL A 22 6.94 -6.29 -0.76
N GLU A 23 8.10 -6.76 -0.31
CA GLU A 23 8.27 -7.40 1.00
C GLU A 23 7.97 -6.41 2.13
N ARG A 24 8.57 -5.21 2.06
CA ARG A 24 8.34 -4.19 3.07
C ARG A 24 6.88 -3.73 3.08
N TYR A 25 6.26 -3.58 1.91
CA TYR A 25 4.84 -3.23 1.83
C TYR A 25 3.94 -4.30 2.44
N ALA A 26 4.25 -5.58 2.22
CA ALA A 26 3.54 -6.70 2.82
C ALA A 26 3.62 -6.66 4.36
N GLU A 27 4.81 -6.39 4.92
CA GLU A 27 4.99 -6.22 6.36
C GLU A 27 4.15 -5.06 6.92
N LEU A 28 4.15 -3.91 6.24
CA LEU A 28 3.45 -2.70 6.70
C LEU A 28 1.93 -2.82 6.66
N THR A 29 1.41 -3.53 5.66
CA THR A 29 -0.04 -3.68 5.44
C THR A 29 -0.63 -4.92 6.10
N GLY A 30 0.22 -5.85 6.56
CA GLY A 30 -0.21 -7.16 7.05
C GLY A 30 -0.67 -8.12 5.95
N PHE A 31 -0.51 -7.76 4.68
CA PHE A 31 -0.82 -8.66 3.57
C PHE A 31 0.30 -9.70 3.35
N SER A 32 -0.07 -10.85 2.79
CA SER A 32 0.93 -11.79 2.29
C SER A 32 1.68 -11.22 1.07
N VAL A 33 2.99 -11.49 0.97
CA VAL A 33 3.81 -11.10 -0.19
C VAL A 33 3.19 -11.52 -1.52
N ALA A 34 2.58 -12.71 -1.59
CA ALA A 34 1.89 -13.19 -2.79
C ALA A 34 0.69 -12.32 -3.19
N ALA A 35 -0.09 -11.85 -2.20
CA ALA A 35 -1.23 -10.96 -2.45
C ALA A 35 -0.77 -9.61 -2.98
N VAL A 36 0.28 -9.02 -2.39
CA VAL A 36 0.88 -7.77 -2.87
C VAL A 36 1.39 -7.94 -4.31
N ARG A 37 2.06 -9.04 -4.64
CA ARG A 37 2.52 -9.33 -6.02
C ARG A 37 1.35 -9.39 -7.01
N MET A 38 0.20 -9.94 -6.60
CA MET A 38 -0.99 -9.94 -7.44
C MET A 38 -1.56 -8.52 -7.65
N GLN A 39 -1.58 -7.68 -6.61
CA GLN A 39 -2.02 -6.29 -6.71
C GLN A 39 -1.12 -5.47 -7.65
N VAL A 40 0.20 -5.66 -7.55
CA VAL A 40 1.19 -5.10 -8.48
C VAL A 40 0.89 -5.55 -9.92
N LYS A 41 0.70 -6.86 -10.15
CA LYS A 41 0.40 -7.41 -11.49
C LYS A 41 -0.91 -6.86 -12.07
N ARG A 42 -1.90 -6.58 -11.21
CA ARG A 42 -3.19 -6.00 -11.59
C ARG A 42 -3.15 -4.48 -11.78
N GLY A 43 -2.02 -3.82 -11.51
CA GLY A 43 -1.89 -2.36 -11.63
C GLY A 43 -2.64 -1.59 -10.55
N GLN A 44 -2.93 -2.22 -9.40
CA GLN A 44 -3.70 -1.61 -8.31
C GLN A 44 -2.84 -0.79 -7.35
N LEU A 45 -1.51 -0.89 -7.46
CA LEU A 45 -0.57 -0.15 -6.62
C LEU A 45 0.22 0.83 -7.49
N PRO A 46 0.44 2.07 -7.03
CA PRO A 46 1.30 3.02 -7.72
C PRO A 46 2.75 2.58 -7.61
N LEU A 47 3.42 2.40 -8.74
CA LEU A 47 4.80 1.89 -8.82
C LEU A 47 5.74 2.97 -9.36
N LEU A 48 6.99 2.94 -8.92
CA LEU A 48 8.05 3.70 -9.57
C LEU A 48 8.43 3.01 -10.89
N LYS A 49 8.03 3.61 -12.01
CA LYS A 49 8.37 3.10 -13.34
C LYS A 49 9.81 3.50 -13.66
N ARG A 50 10.75 2.55 -13.62
CA ARG A 50 12.09 2.78 -14.17
C ARG A 50 12.08 2.53 -15.67
N GLU A 51 12.64 3.49 -16.42
CA GLU A 51 12.62 3.55 -17.88
C GLU A 51 13.36 2.39 -18.56
N SER A 52 14.19 1.66 -17.83
CA SER A 52 14.91 0.49 -18.35
C SER A 52 15.11 -0.56 -17.27
N SER A 53 14.19 -1.52 -17.18
CA SER A 53 14.47 -2.84 -16.61
C SER A 53 13.30 -3.78 -16.91
N SER A 54 13.53 -4.73 -17.80
CA SER A 54 12.76 -5.98 -17.90
C SER A 54 12.89 -6.86 -16.64
N ASP A 55 13.60 -6.38 -15.61
CA ASP A 55 13.88 -7.09 -14.38
C ASP A 55 12.80 -6.79 -13.34
N ALA A 56 11.80 -7.68 -13.27
CA ALA A 56 10.72 -7.66 -12.29
C ALA A 56 11.20 -7.69 -10.81
N ARG A 57 12.51 -7.87 -10.55
CA ARG A 57 13.09 -7.89 -9.20
C ARG A 57 13.18 -6.53 -8.51
N ARG A 58 12.98 -5.42 -9.23
CA ARG A 58 13.14 -4.08 -8.63
C ARG A 58 11.90 -3.21 -8.72
N VAL A 59 10.73 -3.82 -8.58
CA VAL A 59 9.46 -3.10 -8.42
C VAL A 59 9.45 -2.41 -7.07
N LEU A 60 9.32 -1.08 -7.09
CA LEU A 60 9.17 -0.27 -5.90
C LEU A 60 7.78 0.37 -5.89
N ILE A 61 7.10 0.27 -4.75
CA ILE A 61 5.76 0.80 -4.51
C ILE A 61 5.91 2.21 -3.95
N ASN A 62 5.22 3.18 -4.56
CA ASN A 62 5.26 4.58 -4.15
C ASN A 62 4.26 4.83 -3.01
N MET A 63 4.75 4.89 -1.78
CA MET A 63 3.92 5.08 -0.59
C MET A 63 3.23 6.44 -0.56
N ARG A 64 3.85 7.50 -1.09
CA ARG A 64 3.26 8.84 -1.13
C ARG A 64 2.05 8.89 -2.06
N ALA A 65 2.11 8.19 -3.19
CA ALA A 65 0.97 8.10 -4.10
C ALA A 65 -0.19 7.29 -3.51
N ILE A 66 0.09 6.32 -2.62
CA ILE A 66 -0.94 5.58 -1.90
C ILE A 66 -1.66 6.49 -0.90
N ASP A 67 -0.91 7.30 -0.16
CA ASP A 67 -1.46 8.25 0.81
C ASP A 67 -2.40 9.25 0.12
N GLN A 68 -1.95 9.86 -0.98
CA GLN A 68 -2.78 10.76 -1.80
C GLN A 68 -4.05 10.07 -2.30
N LEU A 69 -3.93 8.85 -2.82
CA LEU A 69 -5.11 8.09 -3.27
C LEU A 69 -6.08 7.84 -2.10
N ALA A 70 -5.56 7.52 -0.91
CA ALA A 70 -6.38 7.30 0.28
C ALA A 70 -7.11 8.59 0.71
N GLU A 71 -6.45 9.74 0.66
CA GLU A 71 -7.08 11.05 0.92
C GLU A 71 -8.19 11.35 -0.10
N GLU A 72 -7.95 11.11 -1.39
CA GLU A 72 -8.95 11.30 -2.44
C GLU A 72 -10.16 10.38 -2.28
N GLN A 73 -9.94 9.12 -1.88
CA GLN A 73 -11.04 8.19 -1.60
C GLN A 73 -11.79 8.59 -0.33
N ALA A 74 -11.08 8.95 0.75
CA ALA A 74 -11.70 9.40 1.99
C ALA A 74 -12.63 10.60 1.75
N ALA A 75 -12.19 11.60 0.98
CA ALA A 75 -13.01 12.76 0.64
C ALA A 75 -14.30 12.38 -0.12
N LYS A 76 -14.24 11.37 -0.99
CA LYS A 76 -15.40 10.89 -1.76
C LYS A 76 -16.42 10.12 -0.92
N TYR A 77 -15.97 9.44 0.13
CA TYR A 77 -16.81 8.59 0.98
C TYR A 77 -17.15 9.24 2.33
N GLN A 78 -17.08 10.57 2.45
CA GLN A 78 -17.58 11.31 3.63
C GLN A 78 -19.09 11.61 3.59
N ASP A 79 -19.77 11.31 2.48
CA ASP A 79 -21.17 11.66 2.24
C ASP A 79 -22.14 11.06 3.28
N TRP A 80 -21.84 9.88 3.83
CA TRP A 80 -22.67 9.26 4.88
C TRP A 80 -22.73 10.05 6.20
N LYS A 81 -21.80 10.98 6.42
CA LYS A 81 -21.78 11.87 7.60
C LYS A 81 -22.59 13.15 7.41
N ALA A 82 -22.90 13.53 6.17
CA ALA A 82 -23.63 14.76 5.84
C ALA A 82 -25.16 14.57 5.77
N ALA A 83 -25.63 13.32 5.79
CA ALA A 83 -27.04 12.96 5.72
C ALA A 83 -27.72 12.75 7.09
N MET A 84 -27.13 13.24 8.20
CA MET A 84 -27.67 13.10 9.56
C MET A 84 -27.84 14.45 10.27
#